data_AF-A0A1T4JML0-F1
#
_entry.id   AF-A0A1T4JML0-F1
#
_cell.length_a   1.000
_cell.length_b   1.000
_cell.length_c   1.000
_cell.angle_alpha   90.00
_cell.angle_beta   90.00
_cell.angle_gamma   90.00
#
_symmetry.space_group_name_H-M   'P 1'
#
loop_
_entity.id
_entity.type
_entity.pdbx_description
1 polymer ?
#
loop_
_entity_poly.entity_id
_entity_poly.type
_entity_poly.pdbx_seq_one_letter_code
_entity_poly.pdbx_strand_id
1 'polypeptide(L)'
;MVDIFFSNPIILLGALLVVLLVLFVLLRRAKSSSDESEVKMCSKGGGCCGGANCHKKHPDTPKIIYYDDHELDRFSGREAGSYTAAEKTEFIEVYDTLLSSDRLGWLESLQLRGIVLPEDLGARIKAEMPLGK
;
A
#
# COMPACT_ATOMS: atom_id res chain seq x y z
N MET A 1 -51.13 12.17 -4.33
CA MET A 1 -50.08 13.14 -3.92
C MET A 1 -48.67 12.68 -4.33
N VAL A 2 -48.50 11.48 -4.91
CA VAL A 2 -47.21 10.96 -5.38
C VAL A 2 -46.99 11.13 -6.90
N ASP A 3 -48.02 11.58 -7.62
CA ASP A 3 -48.06 11.58 -9.09
C ASP A 3 -47.31 12.76 -9.75
N ILE A 4 -47.05 13.83 -8.99
CA ILE A 4 -46.32 15.02 -9.47
C ILE A 4 -44.82 14.73 -9.64
N PHE A 5 -44.27 13.77 -8.88
CA PHE A 5 -42.85 13.43 -8.90
C PHE A 5 -42.44 12.60 -10.12
N PHE A 6 -43.36 11.81 -10.69
CA PHE A 6 -43.06 10.92 -11.83
C PHE A 6 -43.24 11.59 -13.21
N SER A 7 -44.15 12.56 -13.35
CA SER A 7 -44.40 13.22 -14.65
C SER A 7 -43.40 14.31 -15.02
N ASN A 8 -42.50 14.71 -14.11
CA ASN A 8 -41.59 15.82 -14.34
C ASN A 8 -40.14 15.31 -14.47
N PRO A 9 -39.59 15.20 -15.69
CA PRO A 9 -38.26 14.62 -15.90
C PRO A 9 -37.14 15.41 -15.21
N ILE A 10 -37.39 16.70 -14.94
CA ILE A 10 -36.48 17.60 -14.23
C ILE A 10 -36.32 17.17 -12.76
N ILE A 11 -37.40 16.72 -12.12
CA ILE A 11 -37.38 16.30 -10.70
C ILE A 11 -36.63 14.96 -10.57
N LEU A 12 -36.85 14.03 -11.51
CA LEU A 12 -36.11 12.77 -11.56
C LEU A 12 -34.61 12.97 -11.81
N LEU A 13 -34.25 13.87 -12.73
CA LEU A 13 -32.84 14.18 -13.01
C LEU A 13 -32.17 14.83 -11.78
N GLY A 14 -32.86 15.73 -11.10
CA GLY A 14 -32.38 16.35 -9.86
C GLY A 14 -32.18 15.32 -8.74
N ALA A 15 -33.14 14.41 -8.54
CA ALA A 15 -33.02 13.34 -7.55
C ALA A 15 -31.86 12.39 -7.87
N LEU A 16 -31.68 12.01 -9.15
CA LEU A 16 -30.57 11.17 -9.59
C LEU A 16 -29.21 11.84 -9.31
N LEU A 17 -29.07 13.12 -9.65
CA LEU A 17 -27.83 13.87 -9.40
C LEU A 17 -27.51 13.97 -7.91
N VAL A 18 -28.52 14.20 -7.06
CA VAL A 18 -28.33 14.23 -5.61
C VAL A 18 -27.89 12.87 -5.08
N VAL A 19 -28.53 11.77 -5.54
CA VAL A 19 -28.14 10.40 -5.15
C VAL A 19 -26.70 10.10 -5.57
N LEU A 20 -26.31 10.45 -6.80
CA LEU A 20 -24.95 10.26 -7.29
C LEU A 20 -23.92 11.07 -6.49
N LEU A 21 -24.25 12.31 -6.15
CA LEU A 21 -23.36 13.18 -5.36
C LEU A 21 -23.19 12.66 -3.94
N VAL A 22 -24.27 12.20 -3.30
CA VAL A 22 -24.22 11.55 -1.99
C VAL A 22 -23.39 10.27 -2.05
N LEU A 23 -23.63 9.40 -3.03
CA LEU A 23 -22.87 8.16 -3.21
C LEU A 23 -21.38 8.47 -3.42
N PHE A 24 -21.05 9.47 -4.24
CA PHE A 24 -19.67 9.90 -4.48
C PHE A 24 -18.97 10.41 -3.22
N VAL A 25 -19.66 11.18 -2.37
CA VAL A 25 -19.12 11.64 -1.09
C VAL A 25 -18.90 10.48 -0.12
N LEU A 26 -19.85 9.53 -0.04
CA LEU A 26 -19.72 8.35 0.80
C LEU A 26 -18.57 7.44 0.33
N LEU A 27 -18.42 7.22 -0.98
CA LEU A 27 -17.32 6.45 -1.55
C LEU A 27 -15.96 7.13 -1.33
N ARG A 28 -15.89 8.47 -1.46
CA ARG A 28 -14.67 9.23 -1.12
C ARG A 28 -14.31 9.13 0.36
N ARG A 29 -15.30 9.18 1.26
CA ARG A 29 -15.09 9.04 2.70
C ARG A 29 -14.68 7.62 3.10
N ALA A 30 -15.20 6.60 2.40
CA ALA A 30 -14.75 5.22 2.58
C ALA A 30 -13.30 5.02 2.07
N LYS A 31 -12.94 5.63 0.94
CA LYS A 31 -11.57 5.62 0.41
C LYS A 31 -10.57 6.34 1.33
N SER A 32 -10.98 7.40 2.03
CA SER A 32 -10.15 8.05 3.05
C SER A 32 -10.04 7.26 4.37
N SER A 33 -10.70 6.11 4.47
CA SER A 33 -10.62 5.22 5.64
C SER A 33 -9.69 4.02 5.41
N SER A 34 -9.03 3.93 4.25
CA SER A 34 -7.87 3.05 4.05
C SER A 34 -6.55 3.71 4.49
N ASP A 35 -6.61 4.91 5.07
CA ASP A 35 -5.56 5.45 5.94
C ASP A 35 -5.84 4.99 7.37
N GLU A 36 -5.75 3.69 7.63
CA GLU A 36 -5.57 3.18 8.99
C GLU A 36 -4.11 2.76 9.13
N SER A 37 -3.33 3.62 9.78
CA SER A 37 -2.46 3.24 10.89
C SER A 37 -1.38 4.31 11.08
N GLU A 38 -1.72 5.35 11.84
CA GLU A 38 -0.73 6.05 12.64
C GLU A 38 -0.19 5.10 13.71
N VAL A 39 0.71 4.18 13.34
CA VAL A 39 1.56 3.52 14.33
C VAL A 39 2.75 4.42 14.57
N LYS A 40 2.55 5.37 15.49
CA LYS A 40 3.63 6.02 16.24
C LYS A 40 4.28 4.96 17.13
N MET A 41 5.10 4.08 16.57
CA MET A 41 6.02 3.26 17.36
C MET A 41 7.29 4.08 17.59
N CYS A 42 7.30 4.83 18.69
CA CYS A 42 8.56 5.22 19.30
C CYS A 42 9.23 3.99 19.93
N SER A 43 10.50 3.79 19.60
CA SER A 43 11.60 3.48 20.52
C SER A 43 12.42 2.26 20.12
N LYS A 44 13.67 2.50 19.69
CA LYS A 44 14.86 2.17 20.51
C LYS A 44 16.11 2.87 19.97
N GLY A 45 16.70 3.74 20.78
CA GLY A 45 18.03 4.31 20.49
C GLY A 45 18.29 5.68 21.11
N GLY A 46 18.35 5.72 22.45
CA GLY A 46 18.98 6.73 23.32
C GLY A 46 19.36 8.12 22.77
N GLY A 47 18.81 9.15 23.40
CA GLY A 47 19.40 10.49 23.35
C GLY A 47 18.42 11.60 23.66
N CYS A 48 18.19 11.86 24.95
CA CYS A 48 17.66 13.14 25.39
C CYS A 48 18.71 14.22 25.10
N CYS A 49 18.32 15.36 24.50
CA CYS A 49 19.12 16.57 24.61
C CYS A 49 18.19 17.79 24.55
N GLY A 50 17.82 18.28 25.73
CA GLY A 50 17.27 19.61 25.88
C GLY A 50 18.35 20.62 25.51
N GLY A 51 18.24 21.18 24.32
CA GLY A 51 19.14 22.21 23.81
C GLY A 51 18.53 22.82 22.56
N ALA A 52 18.41 24.16 22.55
CA ALA A 52 17.70 24.94 21.54
C ALA A 52 18.41 25.04 20.17
N ASN A 53 19.05 23.97 19.70
CA ASN A 53 19.78 23.95 18.44
C ASN A 53 19.86 22.59 17.73
N CYS A 54 18.88 21.70 17.93
CA CYS A 54 18.81 20.44 17.16
C CYS A 54 18.23 20.66 15.75
N HIS A 55 18.94 21.38 14.88
CA HIS A 55 18.78 21.24 13.43
C HIS A 55 19.73 20.13 12.93
N LYS A 56 19.54 18.91 13.42
CA LYS A 56 20.03 17.75 12.70
C LYS A 56 19.10 17.56 11.50
N LYS A 57 19.62 17.78 10.30
CA LYS A 57 18.98 17.28 9.09
C LYS A 57 18.87 15.77 9.28
N HIS A 58 17.71 15.30 9.72
CA HIS A 58 17.41 13.89 9.65
C HIS A 58 17.52 13.51 8.18
N PRO A 59 18.32 12.50 7.79
CA PRO A 59 18.16 11.93 6.46
C PRO A 59 16.68 11.53 6.36
N ASP A 60 16.01 11.93 5.29
CA ASP A 60 14.62 11.56 5.05
C ASP A 60 14.54 10.04 5.19
N THR A 61 13.94 9.57 6.28
CA THR A 61 13.76 8.13 6.50
C THR A 61 12.88 7.65 5.36
N PRO A 62 13.33 6.65 4.56
CA PRO A 62 12.55 6.18 3.44
C PRO A 62 11.17 5.74 3.94
N LYS A 63 10.12 6.35 3.37
CA LYS A 63 8.73 6.05 3.72
C LYS A 63 8.35 4.72 3.08
N ILE A 64 7.84 3.78 3.89
CA ILE A 64 7.32 2.51 3.38
C ILE A 64 6.02 2.78 2.62
N ILE A 65 5.96 2.37 1.35
CA ILE A 65 4.73 2.33 0.55
C ILE A 65 4.21 0.91 0.59
N TYR A 66 2.97 0.73 1.05
CA TYR A 66 2.32 -0.58 1.15
C TYR A 66 1.55 -0.92 -0.13
N TYR A 67 1.57 -2.20 -0.47
CA TYR A 67 0.83 -2.79 -1.58
C TYR A 67 -0.22 -3.76 -1.01
N ASP A 68 -1.01 -4.41 -1.87
CA ASP A 68 -2.00 -5.40 -1.45
C ASP A 68 -1.33 -6.76 -1.15
N ASP A 69 -0.34 -6.75 -0.25
CA ASP A 69 0.55 -7.88 0.04
C ASP A 69 0.79 -8.10 1.54
N HIS A 70 -0.13 -7.64 2.38
CA HIS A 70 -0.04 -7.69 3.85
C HIS A 70 0.17 -9.11 4.40
N GLU A 71 -0.29 -10.15 3.69
CA GLU A 71 -0.07 -11.55 4.05
C GLU A 71 1.42 -11.93 4.11
N LEU A 72 2.27 -11.20 3.36
CA LEU A 72 3.71 -11.41 3.33
C LEU A 72 4.43 -10.85 4.57
N ASP A 73 3.78 -10.00 5.37
CA ASP A 73 4.40 -9.41 6.59
C ASP A 73 4.78 -10.48 7.62
N ARG A 74 4.10 -11.64 7.59
CA ARG A 74 4.46 -12.80 8.44
C ARG A 74 5.83 -13.39 8.10
N PHE A 75 6.42 -13.03 6.95
CA PHE A 75 7.76 -13.44 6.54
C PHE A 75 8.86 -12.47 6.96
N SER A 76 8.53 -11.35 7.62
CA SER A 76 9.52 -10.39 8.11
C SER A 76 10.53 -11.07 9.06
N GLY A 77 11.82 -10.84 8.82
CA GLY A 77 12.91 -11.40 9.62
C GLY A 77 13.17 -12.89 9.40
N ARG A 78 12.48 -13.56 8.47
CA ARG A 78 12.79 -14.93 8.04
C ARG A 78 13.84 -14.94 6.95
N GLU A 79 14.61 -16.03 6.91
CA GLU A 79 15.61 -16.25 5.86
C GLU A 79 14.97 -16.80 4.57
N ALA A 80 15.50 -16.41 3.41
CA ALA A 80 14.98 -16.85 2.10
C ALA A 80 14.94 -18.37 1.90
N GLY A 81 15.88 -19.10 2.50
CA GLY A 81 15.94 -20.57 2.43
C GLY A 81 14.92 -21.28 3.32
N SER A 82 14.24 -20.56 4.23
CA SER A 82 13.28 -21.14 5.17
C SER A 82 11.87 -21.27 4.60
N TYR A 83 11.62 -20.78 3.39
CA TYR A 83 10.29 -20.80 2.77
C TYR A 83 9.97 -22.15 2.15
N THR A 84 8.80 -22.68 2.49
CA THR A 84 8.22 -23.85 1.83
C THR A 84 7.78 -23.51 0.40
N ALA A 85 7.54 -24.54 -0.42
CA ALA A 85 7.07 -24.33 -1.79
C ALA A 85 5.75 -23.54 -1.86
N ALA A 86 4.82 -23.79 -0.94
CA ALA A 86 3.55 -23.06 -0.86
C ALA A 86 3.76 -21.59 -0.51
N GLU A 87 4.62 -21.30 0.48
CA GLU A 87 4.93 -19.92 0.87
C GLU A 87 5.61 -19.16 -0.27
N LYS A 88 6.51 -19.81 -1.04
CA LYS A 88 7.12 -19.20 -2.23
C LYS A 88 6.08 -18.84 -3.30
N THR A 89 5.04 -19.67 -3.47
CA THR A 89 3.94 -19.40 -4.40
C THR A 89 3.20 -18.12 -4.02
N GLU A 90 3.00 -17.83 -2.74
CA GLU A 90 2.33 -16.59 -2.30
C GLU A 90 3.08 -15.34 -2.77
N PHE A 91 4.41 -15.33 -2.72
CA PHE A 91 5.21 -14.23 -3.27
C PHE A 91 5.02 -14.08 -4.79
N ILE A 92 4.91 -15.21 -5.51
CA ILE A 92 4.74 -15.22 -6.97
C ILE A 92 3.36 -14.69 -7.34
N GLU A 93 2.31 -15.12 -6.63
CA GLU A 93 0.94 -14.67 -6.86
C GLU A 93 0.81 -13.16 -6.67
N VAL A 94 1.34 -12.61 -5.56
CA VAL A 94 1.41 -11.17 -5.35
C VAL A 94 2.14 -10.49 -6.51
N TYR A 95 3.35 -10.96 -6.86
CA TYR A 95 4.15 -10.36 -7.93
C TYR A 95 3.42 -10.33 -9.29
N ASP A 96 2.66 -11.39 -9.61
CA ASP A 96 1.92 -11.50 -10.86
C ASP A 96 0.69 -10.59 -10.93
N THR A 97 0.13 -10.20 -9.77
CA THR A 97 -0.97 -9.21 -9.70
C THR A 97 -0.49 -7.76 -9.83
N LEU A 98 0.81 -7.50 -9.62
CA LEU A 98 1.37 -6.15 -9.65
C LEU A 98 1.54 -5.61 -11.09
N LEU A 99 1.23 -4.32 -11.24
CA LEU A 99 1.58 -3.57 -12.45
C LEU A 99 3.11 -3.52 -12.60
N SER A 100 3.59 -3.54 -13.85
CA SER A 100 5.03 -3.50 -14.13
C SER A 100 5.73 -2.26 -13.54
N SER A 101 5.03 -1.12 -13.44
CA SER A 101 5.52 0.11 -12.80
C SER A 101 5.72 -0.02 -11.29
N ASP A 102 4.97 -0.91 -10.65
CA ASP A 102 4.86 -0.99 -9.19
C ASP A 102 5.83 -2.02 -8.61
N ARG A 103 6.34 -2.93 -9.44
CA ARG A 103 7.26 -4.01 -9.04
C ARG A 103 8.53 -3.49 -8.35
N LEU A 104 9.10 -2.38 -8.81
CA LEU A 104 10.29 -1.79 -8.19
C LEU A 104 9.98 -1.24 -6.79
N GLY A 105 8.89 -0.47 -6.66
CA GLY A 105 8.48 0.07 -5.36
C GLY A 105 8.05 -1.02 -4.38
N TRP A 106 7.46 -2.11 -4.88
CA TRP A 106 7.13 -3.28 -4.07
C TRP A 106 8.39 -3.96 -3.51
N LEU A 107 9.44 -4.15 -4.32
CA LEU A 107 10.71 -4.70 -3.86
C LEU A 107 11.37 -3.81 -2.79
N GLU A 108 11.37 -2.50 -2.99
CA GLU A 108 11.85 -1.54 -1.99
C GLU A 108 11.04 -1.65 -0.69
N SER A 109 9.71 -1.77 -0.79
CA SER A 109 8.84 -1.94 0.37
C SER A 109 9.16 -3.20 1.17
N LEU A 110 9.46 -4.33 0.51
CA LEU A 110 9.82 -5.58 1.17
C LEU A 110 11.14 -5.46 1.90
N GLN A 111 12.13 -4.82 1.27
CA GLN A 111 13.43 -4.57 1.89
C GLN A 111 13.30 -3.69 3.15
N LEU A 112 12.50 -2.63 3.10
CA LEU A 112 12.24 -1.77 4.26
C LEU A 112 11.50 -2.51 5.38
N ARG A 113 10.64 -3.47 5.05
CA ARG A 113 9.93 -4.35 6.00
C ARG A 113 10.76 -5.54 6.50
N GLY A 114 11.99 -5.70 6.00
CA GLY A 114 12.86 -6.82 6.38
C GLY A 114 12.35 -8.18 5.87
N ILE A 115 11.60 -8.20 4.77
CA ILE A 115 11.12 -9.42 4.12
C ILE A 115 12.12 -9.77 3.02
N VAL A 116 12.74 -10.95 3.14
CA VAL A 116 13.72 -11.42 2.15
C VAL A 116 12.98 -12.15 1.03
N LEU A 117 13.32 -11.85 -0.22
CA LEU A 117 12.70 -12.46 -1.38
C LEU A 117 13.15 -13.93 -1.56
N PRO A 118 12.25 -14.86 -1.96
CA PRO A 118 12.66 -16.19 -2.39
C PRO A 118 13.62 -16.16 -3.58
N GLU A 119 14.62 -17.06 -3.59
CA GLU A 119 15.64 -17.12 -4.64
C GLU A 119 15.03 -17.32 -6.04
N ASP A 120 14.01 -18.18 -6.15
CA ASP A 120 13.32 -18.49 -7.40
C ASP A 120 12.69 -17.24 -8.03
N LEU A 121 12.01 -16.42 -7.20
CA LEU A 121 11.40 -15.17 -7.65
C LEU A 121 12.47 -14.12 -7.96
N GLY A 122 13.53 -14.03 -7.15
CA GLY A 122 14.63 -13.10 -7.39
C GLY A 122 15.34 -13.36 -8.73
N ALA A 123 15.57 -14.63 -9.08
CA ALA A 123 16.12 -15.02 -10.37
C ALA A 123 15.20 -14.62 -11.53
N ARG A 124 13.89 -14.85 -11.38
CA ARG A 124 12.87 -14.48 -12.36
C ARG A 124 12.82 -12.97 -12.59
N ILE A 125 12.78 -12.16 -11.53
CA ILE A 125 12.77 -10.70 -11.62
C ILE A 125 14.03 -10.19 -12.34
N LYS A 126 15.20 -10.75 -12.01
CA LYS A 126 16.46 -10.38 -12.67
C LYS A 126 16.45 -10.68 -14.17
N ALA A 127 15.77 -11.75 -14.59
CA ALA A 127 15.58 -12.08 -16.00
C ALA A 127 14.58 -11.15 -16.69
N GLU A 128 13.50 -10.76 -16.00
CA GLU A 128 12.45 -9.86 -16.52
C GLU A 128 12.86 -8.39 -16.57
N MET A 129 13.72 -7.95 -15.64
CA MET A 129 14.26 -6.59 -15.55
C MET A 129 15.74 -6.60 -15.95
N PRO A 130 16.07 -6.70 -17.25
CA PRO A 130 17.43 -6.48 -17.69
C PRO A 130 17.74 -5.01 -17.38
N LEU A 131 18.52 -4.78 -16.31
CA LEU A 131 19.15 -3.50 -16.00
C LEU A 131 19.69 -2.94 -17.31
N GLY A 132 19.07 -1.85 -17.77
CA GLY A 132 19.53 -1.13 -18.94
C GLY A 132 21.01 -0.80 -18.75
N LYS A 133 21.82 -1.20 -19.72
CA LYS A 133 23.18 -0.68 -19.88
C LYS A 133 23.17 0.85 -19.96
#